data_AF-A0A925ZL39-F1
#
_entry.id   AF-A0A925ZL39-F1
#
_cell.length_a   1.000
_cell.length_b   1.000
_cell.length_c   1.000
_cell.angle_alpha   90.00
_cell.angle_beta   90.00
_cell.angle_gamma   90.00
#
_symmetry.space_group_name_H-M   'P 1'
#
loop_
_entity.id
_entity.type
_entity.pdbx_description
1 polymer ?
#
loop_
_entity_poly.entity_id
_entity_poly.type
_entity_poly.pdbx_seq_one_letter_code
_entity_poly.pdbx_strand_id
1 'polypeptide(L)'
;CKTCHASLINPLGYITEGYDALGRYRTEERLFDQQGQPVGSKPVDSSAVAAVTPGDETVIDDPLTLTRAILDSGRLSSCFARHYVRFSFSRDDDEQTDACMLDELTTRIDDDDPLIEVLRAVALHPTFRRRSFR
;
A
#
# COMPACT_ATOMS: atom_id res chain seq x y z
N CYS A 1 1.14 -12.92 -21.35
CA CYS A 1 0.85 -11.52 -20.95
C CYS A 1 -0.40 -11.43 -20.09
N LYS A 2 -1.61 -11.65 -20.63
CA LYS A 2 -2.87 -11.50 -19.87
C LYS A 2 -2.91 -12.30 -18.57
N THR A 3 -2.54 -13.58 -18.58
CA THR A 3 -2.60 -14.45 -17.39
C THR A 3 -1.75 -13.95 -16.23
N CYS A 4 -0.49 -13.56 -16.47
CA CYS A 4 0.38 -13.08 -15.40
C CYS A 4 0.00 -11.68 -14.91
N HIS A 5 -0.46 -10.80 -15.81
CA HIS A 5 -0.84 -9.43 -15.46
C HIS A 5 -2.23 -9.33 -14.84
N ALA A 6 -3.12 -10.31 -15.07
CA ALA A 6 -4.46 -10.31 -14.49
C ALA A 6 -4.48 -10.68 -13.00
N SER A 7 -3.56 -11.54 -12.53
CA SER A 7 -3.66 -12.10 -11.17
C SER A 7 -2.33 -12.27 -10.43
N LEU A 8 -1.18 -12.07 -11.09
CA LEU A 8 0.12 -12.47 -10.52
C LEU A 8 1.07 -11.30 -10.27
N ILE A 9 1.11 -10.32 -11.18
CA ILE A 9 2.20 -9.34 -11.19
C ILE A 9 1.85 -8.08 -10.39
N ASN A 10 0.79 -7.34 -10.74
CA ASN A 10 0.50 -6.05 -10.09
C ASN A 10 -1.00 -5.71 -10.08
N PRO A 11 -1.88 -6.51 -9.44
CA PRO A 11 -3.31 -6.21 -9.42
C PRO A 11 -3.63 -4.83 -8.83
N LEU A 12 -3.00 -4.46 -7.70
CA LEU A 12 -3.15 -3.14 -7.08
C LEU A 12 -2.58 -2.00 -7.95
N GLY A 13 -1.45 -2.25 -8.62
CA GLY A 13 -0.81 -1.27 -9.51
C GLY A 13 -1.63 -1.01 -10.77
N TYR A 14 -2.31 -2.03 -11.32
CA TYR A 14 -3.11 -1.90 -12.54
C TYR A 14 -4.28 -0.91 -12.38
N ILE A 15 -4.86 -0.85 -11.18
CA ILE A 15 -5.92 0.11 -10.83
C ILE A 15 -5.42 1.57 -10.94
N THR A 16 -4.11 1.79 -10.83
CA THR A 16 -3.49 3.12 -10.96
C THR A 16 -3.08 3.50 -12.37
N GLU A 17 -3.29 2.64 -13.38
CA GLU A 17 -2.89 2.89 -14.77
C GLU A 17 -3.63 4.05 -15.46
N GLY A 18 -4.66 4.60 -14.82
CA GLY A 18 -5.25 5.90 -15.18
C GLY A 18 -4.30 7.09 -15.02
N TYR A 19 -3.12 6.88 -14.43
CA TYR A 19 -2.04 7.87 -14.34
C TYR A 19 -0.81 7.36 -15.09
N ASP A 20 -0.14 8.24 -15.84
CA ASP A 20 1.12 7.89 -16.47
C ASP A 20 2.31 7.93 -15.49
N ALA A 21 3.50 7.58 -15.97
CA ALA A 21 4.73 7.56 -15.16
C ALA A 21 5.13 8.92 -14.56
N LEU A 22 4.52 10.03 -15.01
CA LEU A 22 4.73 11.38 -14.46
C LEU A 22 3.57 11.81 -13.56
N GLY A 23 2.59 10.93 -13.29
CA GLY A 23 1.41 11.22 -12.48
C GLY A 23 0.34 12.02 -13.22
N ARG A 24 0.37 12.09 -14.56
CA ARG A 24 -0.68 12.78 -15.33
C ARG A 24 -1.84 11.84 -15.55
N TYR A 25 -3.05 12.33 -15.29
CA TYR A 25 -4.27 11.59 -15.59
C TYR A 25 -4.41 11.35 -17.09
N ARG A 26 -4.78 10.12 -17.47
CA ARG A 26 -5.00 9.68 -18.85
C ARG A 26 -6.20 8.74 -18.93
N THR A 27 -6.90 8.81 -20.06
CA THR A 27 -7.97 7.88 -20.42
C THR A 27 -7.60 7.00 -21.61
N GLU A 28 -6.45 7.27 -22.24
CA GLU A 28 -5.95 6.58 -23.43
C GLU A 28 -4.47 6.23 -23.24
N GLU A 29 -4.09 5.02 -23.66
CA GLU A 29 -2.71 4.57 -23.76
C GLU A 29 -2.23 4.65 -25.22
N ARG A 30 -1.03 5.19 -25.42
CA ARG A 30 -0.40 5.25 -26.75
C ARG A 30 0.28 3.94 -27.06
N LEU A 31 0.01 3.39 -28.24
CA LEU A 31 0.62 2.17 -28.73
C LEU A 31 1.80 2.48 -29.64
N PHE A 32 2.86 1.69 -29.52
CA PHE A 32 4.07 1.80 -30.32
C PHE A 32 4.37 0.47 -31.04
N ASP A 33 4.90 0.55 -32.26
CA ASP A 33 5.44 -0.63 -32.94
C ASP A 33 6.81 -1.04 -32.38
N GLN A 34 7.42 -2.07 -32.97
CA GLN A 34 8.74 -2.57 -32.56
C GLN A 34 9.87 -1.58 -32.82
N GLN A 35 9.64 -0.57 -33.66
CA GLN A 35 10.57 0.49 -34.00
C GLN A 35 10.33 1.76 -33.14
N GLY A 36 9.39 1.68 -32.18
CA GLY A 36 9.04 2.77 -31.29
C GLY A 36 8.21 3.88 -31.96
N GLN A 37 7.63 3.63 -33.14
CA GLN A 37 6.75 4.59 -33.81
C GLN A 37 5.32 4.47 -33.28
N PRO A 38 4.61 5.59 -33.07
CA PRO A 38 3.24 5.55 -32.59
C PRO A 38 2.32 4.96 -33.67
N VAL A 39 1.56 3.93 -33.31
CA VAL A 39 0.63 3.23 -34.24
C VAL A 39 -0.84 3.44 -33.89
N GLY A 40 -1.14 4.10 -32.76
CA GLY A 40 -2.50 4.44 -32.36
C GLY A 40 -2.64 4.67 -30.86
N SER A 41 -3.89 4.65 -30.38
CA SER A 41 -4.23 4.64 -28.96
C SER A 41 -5.34 3.64 -28.65
N LYS A 42 -5.46 3.28 -27.37
CA LYS A 42 -6.55 2.48 -26.82
C LYS A 42 -7.04 3.12 -25.51
N PRO A 43 -8.34 2.99 -25.18
CA PRO A 43 -8.82 3.34 -23.86
C PRO A 43 -8.04 2.58 -22.78
N VAL A 44 -7.73 3.26 -21.68
CA VAL A 44 -7.16 2.61 -20.49
C VAL A 44 -8.27 1.80 -19.82
N ASP A 45 -7.98 0.53 -19.58
CA ASP A 45 -8.75 -0.35 -18.69
C ASP A 45 -7.88 -0.63 -17.47
N SER A 46 -8.26 -0.07 -16.32
CA SER A 46 -7.58 -0.24 -15.04
C SER A 46 -8.27 -1.25 -14.13
N SER A 47 -9.27 -2.00 -14.64
CA SER A 47 -10.02 -2.95 -13.83
C SER A 47 -9.16 -4.13 -13.37
N ALA A 48 -9.12 -4.38 -12.07
CA ALA A 48 -8.46 -5.54 -11.49
C ALA A 48 -9.09 -5.97 -10.18
N VAL A 49 -8.87 -7.23 -9.81
CA VAL A 49 -9.16 -7.75 -8.47
C VAL A 49 -8.04 -7.28 -7.55
N ALA A 50 -8.33 -6.31 -6.68
CA ALA A 50 -7.33 -5.71 -5.80
C ALA A 50 -6.82 -6.69 -4.71
N ALA A 51 -7.69 -7.61 -4.27
CA ALA A 51 -7.43 -8.54 -3.17
C ALA A 51 -6.86 -7.84 -1.92
N VAL A 52 -7.47 -6.71 -1.53
CA VAL A 52 -7.04 -5.92 -0.37
C VAL A 52 -7.08 -6.75 0.91
N THR A 53 -8.02 -7.68 1.02
CA THR A 53 -8.01 -8.72 2.06
C THR A 53 -7.91 -10.11 1.43
N PRO A 54 -7.35 -11.12 2.13
CA PRO A 54 -7.25 -12.46 1.58
C PRO A 54 -8.62 -13.02 1.18
N GLY A 55 -8.75 -13.45 -0.08
CA GLY A 55 -10.00 -13.98 -0.63
C GLY A 55 -11.00 -12.93 -1.12
N ASP A 56 -10.66 -11.63 -1.07
CA ASP A 56 -11.47 -10.59 -1.69
C ASP A 56 -11.33 -10.61 -3.21
N GLU A 57 -12.43 -10.91 -3.90
CA GLU A 57 -12.51 -10.99 -5.36
C GLU A 57 -13.17 -9.74 -5.99
N THR A 58 -13.33 -8.65 -5.21
CA THR A 58 -13.93 -7.41 -5.70
C THR A 58 -13.10 -6.80 -6.83
N VAL A 59 -13.75 -6.52 -7.95
CA VAL A 59 -13.16 -5.79 -9.07
C VAL A 59 -13.25 -4.29 -8.78
N ILE A 60 -12.10 -3.62 -8.84
CA ILE A 60 -11.96 -2.17 -8.68
C ILE A 60 -11.29 -1.64 -9.95
N ASP A 61 -11.75 -0.49 -10.44
CA ASP A 61 -11.26 0.14 -11.67
C ASP A 61 -10.74 1.57 -11.47
N ASP A 62 -10.85 2.14 -10.27
CA ASP A 62 -10.36 3.47 -9.96
C ASP A 62 -9.52 3.56 -8.66
N PRO A 63 -8.49 4.42 -8.62
CA PRO A 63 -7.61 4.55 -7.44
C PRO A 63 -8.28 5.07 -6.17
N LEU A 64 -9.37 5.83 -6.29
CA LEU A 64 -10.05 6.41 -5.14
C LEU A 64 -10.83 5.32 -4.39
N THR A 65 -11.54 4.46 -5.13
CA THR A 65 -12.21 3.28 -4.58
C THR A 65 -11.19 2.30 -4.01
N LEU A 66 -10.04 2.10 -4.65
CA LEU A 66 -8.96 1.28 -4.09
C LEU A 66 -8.46 1.84 -2.74
N THR A 67 -8.22 3.15 -2.68
CA THR A 67 -7.74 3.80 -1.45
C THR A 67 -8.75 3.63 -0.31
N ARG A 68 -10.05 3.78 -0.60
CA ARG A 68 -11.11 3.53 0.40
C ARG A 68 -11.12 2.08 0.85
N ALA A 69 -11.04 1.11 -0.06
CA ALA A 69 -10.98 -0.30 0.31
C ALA A 69 -9.77 -0.62 1.22
N ILE A 70 -8.62 0.00 0.98
CA ILE A 70 -7.43 -0.12 1.83
C ILE A 70 -7.67 0.50 3.21
N LEU A 71 -8.29 1.67 3.29
CA LEU A 71 -8.64 2.32 4.55
C LEU A 71 -9.64 1.50 5.36
N ASP A 72 -10.76 1.10 4.74
CA ASP A 72 -11.84 0.33 5.36
C ASP A 72 -11.37 -1.05 5.85
N SER A 73 -10.31 -1.60 5.26
CA SER A 73 -9.71 -2.87 5.69
C SER A 73 -8.92 -2.77 7.00
N GLY A 74 -8.62 -1.57 7.51
CA GLY A 74 -7.71 -1.35 8.63
C GLY A 74 -6.24 -1.75 8.36
N ARG A 75 -5.93 -2.19 7.13
CA ARG A 75 -4.59 -2.64 6.77
C ARG A 75 -3.60 -1.50 6.64
N LEU A 76 -4.04 -0.29 6.29
CA LEU A 76 -3.15 0.86 6.18
C LEU A 76 -2.45 1.13 7.52
N SER A 77 -3.23 1.36 8.56
CA SER A 77 -2.76 1.70 9.91
C SER A 77 -1.93 0.58 10.51
N SER A 78 -2.41 -0.66 10.44
CA SER A 78 -1.70 -1.82 10.98
C SER A 78 -0.41 -2.14 10.23
N CYS A 79 -0.37 -2.05 8.89
CA CYS A 79 0.87 -2.24 8.14
C CYS A 79 1.86 -1.10 8.41
N PHE A 80 1.39 0.15 8.46
CA PHE A 80 2.24 1.29 8.78
C PHE A 80 2.90 1.12 10.16
N ALA A 81 2.10 0.80 11.20
CA ALA A 81 2.60 0.55 12.55
C ALA A 81 3.68 -0.54 12.56
N ARG A 82 3.43 -1.69 11.93
CA ARG A 82 4.41 -2.79 11.81
C ARG A 82 5.69 -2.36 11.11
N HIS A 83 5.59 -1.73 9.95
CA HIS A 83 6.77 -1.30 9.20
C HIS A 83 7.57 -0.23 9.95
N TYR A 84 6.89 0.67 10.67
CA TYR A 84 7.57 1.70 11.43
C TYR A 84 8.28 1.14 12.68
N VAL A 85 7.67 0.17 13.37
CA VAL A 85 8.35 -0.59 14.44
C VAL A 85 9.58 -1.31 13.88
N ARG A 86 9.44 -2.05 12.78
CA ARG A 86 10.56 -2.76 12.16
C ARG A 86 11.72 -1.83 11.80
N PHE A 87 11.39 -0.70 11.19
CA PHE A 87 12.36 0.33 10.84
C PHE A 87 13.06 0.88 12.09
N SER A 88 12.28 1.30 13.09
CA SER A 88 12.79 1.98 14.29
C SER A 88 13.70 1.09 15.14
N PHE A 89 13.39 -0.20 15.23
CA PHE A 89 14.17 -1.17 15.98
C PHE A 89 15.22 -1.90 15.15
N SER A 90 15.17 -1.76 13.81
CA SER A 90 16.04 -2.47 12.86
C SER A 90 16.00 -4.00 13.04
N ARG A 91 14.79 -4.55 13.27
CA ARG A 91 14.50 -5.98 13.37
C ARG A 91 13.08 -6.27 12.90
N ASP A 92 12.74 -7.52 12.65
CA ASP A 92 11.34 -7.92 12.49
C ASP A 92 10.56 -7.66 13.78
N ASP A 93 9.28 -7.31 13.65
CA ASP A 93 8.35 -7.21 14.78
C ASP A 93 8.03 -8.61 15.30
N ASP A 94 7.74 -8.68 16.59
CA ASP A 94 7.32 -9.91 17.25
C ASP A 94 5.94 -9.70 17.85
N GLU A 95 4.99 -10.53 17.43
CA GLU A 95 3.57 -10.32 17.74
C GLU A 95 3.22 -10.46 19.21
N GLN A 96 4.12 -11.00 20.04
CA GLN A 96 3.91 -11.13 21.48
C GLN A 96 4.54 -9.96 22.23
N THR A 97 5.77 -9.61 21.88
CA THR A 97 6.55 -8.60 22.60
C THR A 97 6.28 -7.18 22.13
N ASP A 98 5.88 -6.99 20.87
CA ASP A 98 5.53 -5.69 20.30
C ASP A 98 4.03 -5.42 20.24
N ALA A 99 3.18 -6.39 20.65
CA ALA A 99 1.73 -6.31 20.54
C ALA A 99 1.15 -4.96 21.00
N CYS A 100 1.50 -4.54 22.22
CA CYS A 100 0.99 -3.30 22.80
C CYS A 100 1.44 -2.06 22.02
N MET A 101 2.68 -2.04 21.53
CA MET A 101 3.20 -0.92 20.75
C MET A 101 2.57 -0.88 19.35
N LEU A 102 2.35 -2.03 18.72
CA LEU A 102 1.66 -2.12 17.44
C LEU A 102 0.20 -1.66 17.55
N ASP A 103 -0.49 -2.07 18.61
CA ASP A 103 -1.87 -1.68 18.91
C ASP A 103 -1.98 -0.17 19.20
N GLU A 104 -1.06 0.36 20.02
CA GLU A 104 -0.96 1.79 20.31
C GLU A 104 -0.79 2.61 19.02
N LEU A 105 0.19 2.26 18.18
CA LEU A 105 0.43 3.02 16.94
C LEU A 105 -0.72 2.91 15.95
N THR A 106 -1.34 1.72 15.84
CA THR A 106 -2.51 1.52 14.96
C THR A 106 -3.67 2.41 15.42
N THR A 107 -3.99 2.38 16.71
CA THR A 107 -5.06 3.20 17.31
C THR A 107 -4.82 4.69 17.07
N ARG A 108 -3.58 5.17 17.28
CA ARG A 108 -3.26 6.58 17.08
C ARG A 108 -3.44 7.02 15.62
N ILE A 109 -3.10 6.16 14.66
CA ILE A 109 -3.33 6.46 13.24
C ILE A 109 -4.84 6.49 12.92
N ASP A 110 -5.61 5.55 13.46
CA ASP A 110 -7.05 5.47 13.26
C ASP A 110 -7.82 6.64 13.92
N ASP A 111 -7.28 7.16 15.04
CA ASP A 111 -7.77 8.36 15.73
C ASP A 111 -7.34 9.68 15.06
N ASP A 112 -6.67 9.62 13.90
CA ASP A 112 -6.18 10.75 13.13
C ASP A 112 -5.18 11.63 13.91
N ASP A 113 -4.38 11.02 14.81
CA ASP A 113 -3.28 11.72 15.47
C ASP A 113 -2.31 12.24 14.40
N PRO A 114 -1.70 13.43 14.62
CA PRO A 114 -0.66 13.93 13.75
C PRO A 114 0.44 12.88 13.58
N LEU A 115 0.82 12.58 12.33
CA LEU A 115 1.83 11.56 12.03
C LEU A 115 3.11 11.75 12.86
N ILE A 116 3.52 13.00 13.11
CA ILE A 116 4.68 13.30 13.95
C ILE A 116 4.56 12.78 15.38
N GLU A 117 3.36 12.76 15.95
CA GLU A 117 3.10 12.23 17.28
C GLU A 117 3.11 10.70 17.28
N VAL A 118 2.57 10.04 16.23
CA VAL A 118 2.70 8.59 16.02
C VAL A 118 4.17 8.18 15.96
N LEU A 119 4.96 8.90 15.16
CA LEU A 119 6.41 8.66 15.06
C LEU A 119 7.11 8.86 16.41
N ARG A 120 6.73 9.90 17.16
CA ARG A 120 7.28 10.20 18.49
C ARG A 120 6.97 9.12 19.51
N ALA A 121 5.80 8.48 19.47
CA ALA A 121 5.44 7.41 20.42
C ALA A 121 6.49 6.30 20.44
N VAL A 122 6.96 5.86 19.27
CA VAL A 122 8.00 4.82 19.20
C VAL A 122 9.30 5.26 19.86
N ALA A 123 9.76 6.48 19.56
CA ALA A 123 11.02 7.00 20.12
C ALA A 123 10.96 7.20 21.64
N LEU A 124 9.77 7.48 22.19
CA LEU A 124 9.55 7.68 23.62
C LEU A 124 9.19 6.38 24.36
N HIS A 125 8.87 5.31 23.65
CA HIS A 125 8.46 4.04 24.23
C HIS A 125 9.59 3.44 25.11
N PRO A 126 9.29 2.88 26.30
CA PRO A 126 10.32 2.31 27.18
C PRO A 126 11.20 1.24 26.52
N THR A 127 10.61 0.44 25.62
CA THR A 127 11.33 -0.60 24.86
C THR A 127 12.37 -0.02 23.92
N PHE A 128 12.17 1.20 23.40
CA PHE A 128 13.13 1.86 22.50
C PHE A 128 14.49 2.12 23.16
N ARG A 129 14.49 2.40 24.46
CA ARG A 129 15.71 2.60 25.25
C ARG A 129 16.54 1.33 25.44
N ARG A 130 15.92 0.16 25.25
CA ARG A 130 16.54 -1.15 25.45
C ARG A 130 16.74 -1.80 24.09
N ARG A 131 17.88 -1.53 23.46
CA ARG A 131 18.24 -2.23 22.22
C ARG A 131 18.61 -3.68 22.57
N SER A 132 17.63 -4.57 22.46
CA SER A 132 17.84 -6.01 22.58
C SER A 132 18.58 -6.49 21.33
N PHE A 133 19.89 -6.69 21.45
CA PHE A 133 20.66 -7.45 20.47
C PHE A 133 20.36 -8.94 20.72
N ARG A 134 19.35 -9.47 20.03
CA ARG A 134 19.28 -10.92 19.81
C ARG A 134 19.96 -11.23 18.49
#